data_AF-A0A9P1BYU5-F1
#
_entry.id   AF-A0A9P1BYU5-F1
#
_cell.length_a   1.000
_cell.length_b   1.000
_cell.length_c   1.000
_cell.angle_alpha   90.00
_cell.angle_beta   90.00
_cell.angle_gamma   90.00
#
_symmetry.space_group_name_H-M   'P 1'
#
loop_
_entity.id
_entity.type
_entity.pdbx_description
1 polymer ?
#
loop_
_entity_poly.entity_id
_entity_poly.type
_entity_poly.pdbx_seq_one_letter_code
_entity_poly.pdbx_strand_id
1 'polypeptide(L)'
;TNVRVVARFRPPITEEEEKDQPAFAVHAGDNSNAIDLGVAENATVQSHDGKWSFDFDTAFSEEASQEVIYHRIGLPAVQDVLTGYNGTLLMYGQTGSGKTFSLFGRLTQSNLRGLAPRAAEDLVQQCLSSDSEESTIQCSFLEIYRERMRDLLHPSNHSLRIKEMPQRGLMVDGLVQDDISSSGDILKALDTGNAWRSVAATRQNQYSSRSHAIFTLYVSRRSLTDLREARFFVVSQGRNIGKNGGKRHQNHCETLSRE
;
A
#
# COMPACT_ATOMS: atom_id res chain seq x y z
N THR A 1 -4.44 1.16 -21.15
CA THR A 1 -3.94 1.25 -19.75
C THR A 1 -5.13 1.12 -18.84
N ASN A 2 -5.24 0.06 -18.05
CA ASN A 2 -6.45 -0.20 -17.26
C ASN A 2 -6.22 0.24 -15.81
N VAL A 3 -6.42 1.52 -15.52
CA VAL A 3 -6.36 2.04 -14.14
C VAL A 3 -7.69 1.72 -13.46
N ARG A 4 -7.64 1.01 -12.34
CA ARG A 4 -8.81 0.72 -11.50
C ARG A 4 -8.76 1.58 -10.24
N VAL A 5 -9.87 2.22 -9.90
CA VAL A 5 -10.05 3.05 -8.72
C VAL A 5 -10.96 2.33 -7.74
N VAL A 6 -10.46 2.18 -6.52
CA VAL A 6 -11.08 1.35 -5.49
C VAL A 6 -11.26 2.18 -4.22
N ALA A 7 -12.46 2.13 -3.64
CA ALA A 7 -12.74 2.72 -2.34
C ALA A 7 -12.62 1.66 -1.23
N ARG A 8 -12.08 2.03 -0.07
CA ARG A 8 -12.13 1.20 1.15
C ARG A 8 -12.52 2.05 2.33
N PHE A 9 -13.56 1.64 3.02
CA PHE A 9 -13.99 2.19 4.30
C PHE A 9 -13.38 1.37 5.43
N ARG A 10 -12.85 2.06 6.46
CA ARG A 10 -12.34 1.39 7.66
C ARG A 10 -13.45 1.33 8.70
N PRO A 11 -13.41 0.35 9.61
CA PRO A 11 -14.24 0.38 10.81
C PRO A 11 -14.00 1.65 11.64
N PRO A 12 -14.99 2.09 12.45
CA PRO A 12 -14.81 3.12 13.45
C PRO A 12 -13.72 2.73 14.46
N ILE A 13 -12.96 3.71 14.96
CA ILE A 13 -11.87 3.52 15.93
C ILE A 13 -12.27 3.97 17.33
N THR A 14 -13.18 4.93 17.44
CA THR A 14 -13.65 5.48 18.72
C THR A 14 -15.12 5.12 18.94
N GLU A 15 -15.54 5.04 20.20
CA GLU A 15 -16.95 4.84 20.56
C GLU A 15 -17.85 5.98 20.05
N GLU A 16 -17.27 7.17 19.81
CA GLU A 16 -17.98 8.31 19.21
C GLU A 16 -18.23 8.06 17.72
N GLU A 17 -17.20 7.61 16.97
CA GLU A 17 -17.36 7.22 15.56
C GLU A 17 -18.35 6.05 15.39
N GLU A 18 -18.44 5.15 16.37
CA GLU A 18 -19.37 4.01 16.35
C GLU A 18 -20.83 4.41 16.60
N LYS A 19 -21.06 5.51 17.33
CA LYS A 19 -22.41 6.06 17.57
C LYS A 19 -22.88 6.93 16.41
N ASP A 20 -21.96 7.49 15.64
CA ASP A 20 -22.27 8.27 14.46
C ASP A 20 -22.72 7.38 13.30
N GLN A 21 -23.72 7.85 12.53
CA GLN A 21 -24.06 7.20 11.28
C GLN A 21 -22.90 7.33 10.30
N PRO A 22 -22.55 6.26 9.56
CA PRO A 22 -21.47 6.33 8.58
C PRO A 22 -21.77 7.41 7.53
N ALA A 23 -20.79 8.29 7.31
CA ALA A 23 -20.96 9.44 6.42
C ALA A 23 -21.26 9.03 4.96
N PHE A 24 -20.85 7.83 4.58
CA PHE A 24 -21.05 7.25 3.25
C PHE A 24 -21.51 5.80 3.36
N ALA A 25 -22.42 5.41 2.48
CA ALA A 25 -22.86 4.03 2.28
C ALA A 25 -22.31 3.50 0.95
N VAL A 26 -22.03 2.20 0.93
CA VAL A 26 -21.57 1.47 -0.27
C VAL A 26 -22.76 0.74 -0.87
N HIS A 27 -22.96 0.89 -2.18
CA HIS A 27 -24.02 0.22 -2.93
C HIS A 27 -23.42 -0.52 -4.13
N ALA A 28 -23.96 -1.68 -4.48
CA ALA A 28 -23.60 -2.37 -5.71
C ALA A 28 -24.23 -1.69 -6.94
N GLY A 29 -23.56 -1.76 -8.09
CA GLY A 29 -23.93 -1.01 -9.32
C GLY A 29 -25.33 -1.25 -9.88
N ASP A 30 -26.01 -2.31 -9.46
CA ASP A 30 -27.37 -2.64 -9.89
C ASP A 30 -28.47 -2.10 -8.94
N ASN A 31 -28.16 -1.11 -8.09
CA ASN A 31 -29.02 -0.65 -6.98
C ASN A 31 -29.43 -1.80 -6.02
N SER A 32 -28.65 -2.88 -5.98
CA SER A 32 -28.83 -3.93 -4.98
C SER A 32 -28.03 -3.61 -3.73
N ASN A 33 -28.61 -3.86 -2.56
CA ASN A 33 -27.89 -3.77 -1.28
C ASN A 33 -26.99 -5.00 -1.03
N ALA A 34 -26.79 -5.86 -2.03
CA ALA A 34 -26.04 -7.09 -1.86
C ALA A 34 -24.53 -6.78 -1.89
N ILE A 35 -23.99 -6.49 -0.71
CA ILE A 35 -22.55 -6.43 -0.46
C ILE A 35 -22.13 -7.84 -0.03
N ASP A 36 -21.35 -8.54 -0.86
CA ASP A 36 -20.84 -9.87 -0.52
C ASP A 36 -19.49 -9.75 0.18
N LEU A 37 -19.37 -10.27 1.40
CA LEU A 37 -18.15 -10.20 2.23
C LEU A 37 -17.56 -8.78 2.37
N GLY A 38 -18.42 -7.77 2.38
CA GLY A 38 -18.00 -6.36 2.44
C GLY A 38 -17.51 -5.78 1.10
N VAL A 39 -17.78 -6.43 -0.03
CA VAL A 39 -17.36 -6.00 -1.37
C VAL A 39 -18.55 -5.65 -2.25
N ALA A 40 -18.45 -4.54 -2.97
CA ALA A 40 -19.33 -4.18 -4.08
C ALA A 40 -18.50 -3.96 -5.35
N GLU A 41 -18.87 -4.61 -6.45
CA GLU A 41 -18.30 -4.37 -7.79
C GLU A 41 -19.12 -3.30 -8.52
N ASN A 42 -18.47 -2.49 -9.38
CA ASN A 42 -19.09 -1.35 -10.06
C ASN A 42 -19.88 -0.48 -9.07
N ALA A 43 -19.26 -0.19 -7.94
CA ALA A 43 -19.94 0.28 -6.75
C ALA A 43 -20.20 1.78 -6.80
N THR A 44 -21.36 2.18 -6.28
CA THR A 44 -21.70 3.57 -6.01
C THR A 44 -21.56 3.84 -4.52
N VAL A 45 -20.78 4.85 -4.17
CA VAL A 45 -20.60 5.35 -2.80
C VAL A 45 -21.39 6.64 -2.67
N GLN A 46 -22.39 6.65 -1.78
CA GLN A 46 -23.29 7.79 -1.61
C GLN A 46 -23.21 8.36 -0.20
N SER A 47 -23.25 9.69 -0.06
CA SER A 47 -23.35 10.33 1.25
C SER A 47 -24.71 10.06 1.88
N HIS A 48 -24.76 10.01 3.21
CA HIS A 48 -26.00 9.73 3.95
C HIS A 48 -27.14 10.72 3.62
N ASP A 49 -26.82 12.00 3.39
CA ASP A 49 -27.80 13.03 3.00
C ASP A 49 -28.17 13.00 1.50
N GLY A 50 -27.64 12.03 0.75
CA GLY A 50 -27.87 11.83 -0.68
C GLY A 50 -27.25 12.89 -1.59
N LYS A 51 -26.52 13.88 -1.05
CA LYS A 51 -26.00 15.00 -1.84
C LYS A 51 -24.81 14.65 -2.72
N TRP A 52 -24.02 13.66 -2.33
CA TRP A 52 -22.79 13.27 -3.02
C TRP A 52 -22.86 11.80 -3.40
N SER A 53 -22.49 11.49 -4.63
CA SER A 53 -22.44 10.13 -5.18
C SER A 53 -21.22 9.97 -6.06
N PHE A 54 -20.50 8.86 -5.91
CA PHE A 54 -19.27 8.58 -6.64
C PHE A 54 -19.21 7.11 -7.05
N ASP A 55 -18.81 6.85 -8.29
CA ASP A 55 -18.68 5.49 -8.81
C ASP A 55 -17.22 5.00 -8.77
N PHE A 56 -17.05 3.73 -8.44
CA PHE A 56 -15.77 3.05 -8.31
C PHE A 56 -15.81 1.67 -8.98
N ASP A 57 -14.67 1.18 -9.47
CA ASP A 57 -14.59 -0.19 -10.00
C ASP A 57 -14.92 -1.23 -8.90
N THR A 58 -14.53 -0.92 -7.66
CA THR A 58 -14.85 -1.73 -6.48
C THR A 58 -14.88 -0.84 -5.24
N ALA A 59 -15.81 -1.09 -4.33
CA ALA A 59 -15.83 -0.48 -3.01
C ALA A 59 -15.87 -1.56 -1.92
N PHE A 60 -15.07 -1.37 -0.90
CA PHE A 60 -14.99 -2.22 0.28
C PHE A 60 -15.58 -1.51 1.48
N SER A 61 -16.58 -2.10 2.13
CA SER A 61 -17.13 -1.63 3.39
C SER A 61 -16.22 -2.02 4.57
N GLU A 62 -16.63 -1.65 5.79
CA GLU A 62 -15.83 -1.90 7.00
C GLU A 62 -15.70 -3.38 7.37
N GLU A 63 -16.62 -4.22 6.88
CA GLU A 63 -16.65 -5.67 7.09
C GLU A 63 -15.62 -6.40 6.20
N ALA A 64 -15.08 -5.74 5.17
CA ALA A 64 -14.15 -6.35 4.23
C ALA A 64 -12.81 -6.70 4.91
N SER A 65 -12.51 -8.00 4.95
CA SER A 65 -11.24 -8.49 5.50
C SER A 65 -10.05 -8.15 4.59
N GLN A 66 -8.84 -8.17 5.16
CA GLN A 66 -7.61 -7.98 4.38
C GLN A 66 -7.42 -9.04 3.29
N GLU A 67 -7.88 -10.25 3.56
CA GLU A 67 -7.82 -11.38 2.64
C GLU A 67 -8.75 -11.17 1.45
N VAL A 68 -9.99 -10.77 1.70
CA VAL A 68 -10.97 -10.46 0.65
C VAL A 68 -10.46 -9.34 -0.25
N ILE A 69 -9.92 -8.27 0.35
CA ILE A 69 -9.34 -7.15 -0.40
C ILE A 69 -8.16 -7.63 -1.24
N TYR A 70 -7.26 -8.42 -0.67
CA TYR A 70 -6.13 -8.97 -1.39
C TYR A 70 -6.55 -9.84 -2.58
N HIS A 71 -7.47 -10.80 -2.38
CA HIS A 71 -7.95 -11.65 -3.46
C HIS A 71 -8.59 -10.85 -4.60
N ARG A 72 -9.30 -9.76 -4.26
CA ARG A 72 -10.02 -8.97 -5.26
C ARG A 72 -9.12 -8.03 -6.05
N ILE A 73 -8.13 -7.39 -5.43
CA ILE A 73 -7.31 -6.34 -6.09
C ILE A 73 -5.82 -6.65 -6.14
N GLY A 74 -5.29 -7.40 -5.18
CA GLY A 74 -3.87 -7.75 -5.10
C GLY A 74 -3.51 -8.94 -5.99
N LEU A 75 -4.27 -10.03 -5.88
CA LEU A 75 -4.01 -11.27 -6.62
C LEU A 75 -3.99 -11.08 -8.15
N PRO A 76 -4.93 -10.33 -8.79
CA PRO A 76 -4.84 -10.07 -10.22
C PRO A 76 -3.56 -9.31 -10.61
N ALA A 77 -3.12 -8.36 -9.78
CA ALA A 77 -1.90 -7.60 -10.05
C ALA A 77 -0.64 -8.46 -9.87
N VAL A 78 -0.66 -9.44 -8.95
CA VAL A 78 0.39 -10.46 -8.82
C VAL A 78 0.43 -11.36 -10.06
N GLN A 79 -0.72 -11.79 -10.57
CA GLN A 79 -0.81 -12.59 -11.80
C GLN A 79 -0.23 -11.84 -13.02
N ASP A 80 -0.53 -10.55 -13.14
CA ASP A 80 0.06 -9.68 -14.17
C ASP A 80 1.60 -9.63 -14.05
N VAL A 81 2.12 -9.46 -12.84
CA VAL A 81 3.58 -9.47 -12.57
C VAL A 81 4.22 -10.79 -12.97
N LEU A 82 3.58 -11.91 -12.63
CA LEU A 82 4.08 -13.25 -12.97
C LEU A 82 4.09 -13.53 -14.48
N THR A 83 3.31 -12.79 -15.26
CA THR A 83 3.29 -12.88 -16.73
C THR A 83 4.20 -11.85 -17.41
N GLY A 84 4.90 -11.00 -16.64
CA GLY A 84 5.87 -10.04 -17.15
C GLY A 84 5.37 -8.59 -17.22
N TYR A 85 4.18 -8.28 -16.71
CA TYR A 85 3.64 -6.93 -16.69
C TYR A 85 3.91 -6.23 -15.35
N ASN A 86 4.23 -4.93 -15.39
CA ASN A 86 4.39 -4.16 -14.16
C ASN A 86 3.03 -3.96 -13.46
N GLY A 87 2.97 -4.23 -12.16
CA GLY A 87 1.82 -3.98 -11.30
C GLY A 87 2.07 -2.82 -10.35
N THR A 88 1.07 -2.00 -10.06
CA THR A 88 1.18 -0.92 -9.07
C THR A 88 -0.08 -0.82 -8.22
N LEU A 89 0.10 -0.91 -6.90
CA LEU A 89 -0.91 -0.61 -5.90
C LEU A 89 -0.59 0.74 -5.25
N LEU A 90 -1.45 1.73 -5.48
CA LEU A 90 -1.31 3.08 -4.95
C LEU A 90 -2.37 3.35 -3.89
N MET A 91 -1.94 3.64 -2.66
CA MET A 91 -2.84 4.00 -1.56
C MET A 91 -2.93 5.51 -1.40
N TYR A 92 -4.15 6.03 -1.52
CA TYR A 92 -4.47 7.43 -1.33
C TYR A 92 -5.50 7.61 -0.19
N GLY A 93 -5.44 8.75 0.50
CA GLY A 93 -6.37 9.06 1.59
C GLY A 93 -5.74 9.88 2.70
N GLN A 94 -6.57 10.36 3.63
CA GLN A 94 -6.12 11.17 4.76
C GLN A 94 -5.31 10.41 5.82
N THR A 95 -4.59 11.13 6.68
CA THR A 95 -4.03 10.55 7.91
C THR A 95 -5.16 9.88 8.71
N GLY A 96 -4.93 8.68 9.21
CA GLY A 96 -5.97 7.91 9.93
C GLY A 96 -6.98 7.19 9.03
N SER A 97 -6.92 7.33 7.70
CA SER A 97 -7.86 6.63 6.78
C SER A 97 -7.52 5.16 6.53
N GLY A 98 -6.53 4.59 7.21
CA GLY A 98 -6.18 3.17 7.05
C GLY A 98 -5.18 2.82 5.95
N LYS A 99 -4.55 3.77 5.24
CA LYS A 99 -3.55 3.47 4.18
C LYS A 99 -2.47 2.45 4.60
N THR A 100 -1.78 2.71 5.72
CA THR A 100 -0.74 1.82 6.25
C THR A 100 -1.30 0.45 6.61
N PHE A 101 -2.51 0.42 7.16
CA PHE A 101 -3.20 -0.82 7.50
C PHE A 101 -3.57 -1.61 6.25
N SER A 102 -4.13 -1.00 5.21
CA SER A 102 -4.40 -1.67 3.93
C SER A 102 -3.13 -2.21 3.28
N LEU A 103 -2.05 -1.43 3.33
CA LEU A 103 -0.83 -1.75 2.61
C LEU A 103 -0.01 -2.83 3.32
N PHE A 104 0.31 -2.62 4.59
CA PHE A 104 1.18 -3.52 5.36
C PHE A 104 0.39 -4.37 6.34
N GLY A 105 -0.66 -3.80 6.94
CA GLY A 105 -1.44 -4.46 7.97
C GLY A 105 -0.62 -4.69 9.24
N ARG A 106 -0.93 -5.76 9.99
CA ARG A 106 -0.10 -6.20 11.12
C ARG A 106 0.72 -7.40 10.69
N LEU A 107 2.02 -7.20 10.48
CA LEU A 107 2.92 -8.24 9.94
C LEU A 107 2.98 -9.52 10.80
N THR A 108 2.83 -9.37 12.12
CA THR A 108 2.85 -10.45 13.10
C THR A 108 1.55 -11.27 13.18
N GLN A 109 0.44 -10.78 12.61
CA GLN A 109 -0.88 -11.44 12.63
C GLN A 109 -1.29 -11.76 11.20
N SER A 110 -1.19 -13.03 10.79
CA SER A 110 -1.38 -13.48 9.40
C SER A 110 -2.70 -13.01 8.79
N ASN A 111 -3.80 -13.10 9.53
CA ASN A 111 -5.13 -12.65 9.09
C ASN A 111 -5.19 -11.13 8.85
N LEU A 112 -4.38 -10.34 9.56
CA LEU A 112 -4.35 -8.88 9.44
C LEU A 112 -3.23 -8.34 8.55
N ARG A 113 -2.42 -9.21 7.93
CA ARG A 113 -1.45 -8.82 6.90
C ARG A 113 -2.15 -8.11 5.75
N GLY A 114 -1.59 -6.99 5.31
CA GLY A 114 -2.14 -6.17 4.23
C GLY A 114 -1.75 -6.69 2.84
N LEU A 115 -1.93 -5.82 1.84
CA LEU A 115 -1.67 -6.13 0.43
C LEU A 115 -0.20 -6.46 0.12
N ALA A 116 0.74 -5.70 0.67
CA ALA A 116 2.18 -5.85 0.41
C ALA A 116 2.72 -7.22 0.85
N PRO A 117 2.57 -7.64 2.13
CA PRO A 117 3.06 -8.94 2.56
C PRO A 117 2.36 -10.10 1.84
N ARG A 118 1.04 -10.03 1.60
CA ARG A 118 0.30 -11.08 0.90
C ARG A 118 0.75 -11.23 -0.56
N ALA A 119 0.89 -10.12 -1.28
CA ALA A 119 1.36 -10.16 -2.66
C ALA A 119 2.79 -10.69 -2.78
N ALA A 120 3.66 -10.30 -1.85
CA ALA A 120 5.03 -10.77 -1.80
C ALA A 120 5.13 -12.26 -1.46
N GLU A 121 4.35 -12.74 -0.48
CA GLU A 121 4.25 -14.16 -0.11
C GLU A 121 3.78 -15.00 -1.30
N ASP A 122 2.71 -14.57 -1.99
CA ASP A 122 2.20 -15.27 -3.17
C ASP A 122 3.19 -15.27 -4.34
N LEU A 123 3.90 -14.17 -4.58
CA LEU A 123 4.94 -14.10 -5.61
C LEU A 123 6.07 -15.10 -5.31
N VAL A 124 6.56 -15.12 -4.06
CA VAL A 124 7.60 -16.07 -3.63
C VAL A 124 7.09 -17.50 -3.78
N GLN A 125 5.89 -17.81 -3.31
CA GLN A 125 5.32 -19.14 -3.41
C GLN A 125 5.19 -19.59 -4.87
N GLN A 126 4.67 -18.75 -5.76
CA GLN A 126 4.47 -19.10 -7.17
C GLN A 126 5.80 -19.24 -7.94
N CYS A 127 6.79 -18.41 -7.63
CA CYS A 127 8.13 -18.54 -8.21
C CYS A 127 8.86 -19.80 -7.74
N LEU A 128 8.72 -20.18 -6.46
CA LEU A 128 9.35 -21.38 -5.91
C LEU A 128 8.67 -22.68 -6.37
N SER A 129 7.37 -22.64 -6.69
CA SER A 129 6.63 -23.82 -7.18
C SER A 129 6.84 -24.15 -8.65
N SER A 130 7.53 -23.32 -9.41
CA SER A 130 7.64 -23.42 -10.86
C SER A 130 8.94 -24.12 -11.28
N ASP A 131 8.89 -25.43 -11.50
CA ASP A 131 10.06 -26.22 -11.95
C ASP A 131 10.55 -25.89 -13.38
N SER A 132 9.70 -25.27 -14.21
CA SER A 132 10.00 -25.01 -15.62
C SER A 132 10.76 -23.71 -15.88
N GLU A 133 10.94 -22.86 -14.86
CA GLU A 133 11.48 -21.51 -15.02
C GLU A 133 12.38 -21.12 -13.85
N GLU A 134 13.54 -20.57 -14.17
CA GLU A 134 14.42 -19.98 -13.17
C GLU A 134 13.87 -18.61 -12.77
N SER A 135 13.51 -18.45 -11.50
CA SER A 135 12.91 -17.23 -10.97
C SER A 135 13.81 -16.57 -9.92
N THR A 136 14.01 -15.26 -10.03
CA THR A 136 14.68 -14.45 -9.01
C THR A 136 13.75 -13.34 -8.52
N ILE A 137 13.74 -13.14 -7.22
CA ILE A 137 12.95 -12.09 -6.56
C ILE A 137 13.91 -11.24 -5.74
N GLN A 138 13.82 -9.93 -5.92
CA GLN A 138 14.54 -8.96 -5.10
C GLN A 138 13.55 -7.92 -4.59
N CYS A 139 13.87 -7.25 -3.48
CA CYS A 139 13.06 -6.17 -2.96
C CYS A 139 13.88 -4.90 -2.68
N SER A 140 13.20 -3.75 -2.74
CA SER A 140 13.73 -2.50 -2.22
C SER A 140 12.64 -1.75 -1.45
N PHE A 141 13.05 -0.89 -0.52
CA PHE A 141 12.10 -0.06 0.22
C PHE A 141 12.61 1.38 0.30
N LEU A 142 11.91 2.28 -0.41
CA LEU A 142 12.28 3.68 -0.56
C LEU A 142 11.31 4.58 0.20
N GLU A 143 11.84 5.54 0.95
CA GLU A 143 11.08 6.68 1.46
C GLU A 143 11.42 7.93 0.65
N ILE A 144 10.38 8.67 0.24
CA ILE A 144 10.52 10.04 -0.27
C ILE A 144 9.93 10.99 0.76
N TYR A 145 10.78 11.85 1.32
CA TYR A 145 10.39 12.84 2.32
C TYR A 145 11.02 14.20 2.01
N ARG A 146 10.18 15.23 1.81
CA ARG A 146 10.62 16.59 1.44
C ARG A 146 11.62 16.59 0.28
N GLU A 147 11.26 15.93 -0.82
CA GLU A 147 12.12 15.79 -2.01
C GLU A 147 13.47 15.10 -1.74
N ARG A 148 13.63 14.43 -0.60
CA ARG A 148 14.81 13.61 -0.29
C ARG A 148 14.44 12.14 -0.27
N MET A 149 15.23 11.36 -0.97
CA MET A 149 15.13 9.91 -1.01
C MET A 149 15.95 9.29 0.13
N ARG A 150 15.42 8.21 0.73
CA ARG A 150 16.10 7.40 1.73
C ARG A 150 15.85 5.93 1.48
N ASP A 151 16.90 5.13 1.53
CA ASP A 151 16.81 3.69 1.50
C ASP A 151 16.43 3.21 2.92
N LEU A 152 15.26 2.57 3.04
CA LEU A 152 14.74 2.10 4.32
C LEU A 152 15.31 0.73 4.72
N LEU A 153 15.90 -0.01 3.79
CA LEU A 153 16.59 -1.28 4.07
C LEU A 153 18.08 -1.04 4.33
N HIS A 154 18.67 -0.02 3.69
CA HIS A 154 20.06 0.38 3.86
C HIS A 154 20.21 1.86 4.27
N PRO A 155 19.87 2.24 5.52
CA PRO A 155 19.82 3.65 5.96
C PRO A 155 21.14 4.43 5.88
N SER A 156 22.27 3.73 5.90
CA SER A 156 23.61 4.32 5.75
C SER A 156 23.89 4.76 4.31
N ASN A 157 23.04 4.36 3.36
CA ASN A 157 23.14 4.76 1.97
C ASN A 157 22.51 6.15 1.76
N HIS A 158 23.33 7.09 1.32
CA HIS A 158 22.90 8.47 1.05
C HIS A 158 23.02 8.84 -0.44
N SER A 159 23.45 7.91 -1.27
CA SER A 159 23.80 8.15 -2.68
C SER A 159 22.68 7.75 -3.62
N LEU A 160 21.46 8.26 -3.38
CA LEU A 160 20.30 7.96 -4.20
C LEU A 160 20.06 9.04 -5.25
N ARG A 161 19.93 8.64 -6.52
CA ARG A 161 19.65 9.57 -7.64
C ARG A 161 18.65 8.98 -8.60
N ILE A 162 17.72 9.79 -9.09
CA ILE A 162 16.83 9.35 -10.16
C ILE A 162 17.62 9.36 -11.46
N LYS A 163 17.59 8.24 -12.18
CA LYS A 163 18.18 8.09 -13.51
C LYS A 163 17.17 7.46 -14.45
N GLU A 164 17.18 7.90 -15.70
CA GLU A 164 16.47 7.22 -16.77
C GLU A 164 17.39 6.14 -17.36
N MET A 165 16.94 4.89 -17.32
CA MET A 165 17.65 3.75 -17.88
C MET A 165 17.00 3.36 -19.22
N PRO A 166 17.78 3.13 -20.28
CA PRO A 166 17.26 2.60 -21.54
C PRO A 166 16.44 1.34 -21.28
N GLN A 167 15.26 1.23 -21.89
CA GLN A 167 14.31 0.10 -21.80
C GLN A 167 13.66 -0.13 -20.41
N ARG A 168 14.33 0.25 -19.31
CA ARG A 168 13.86 0.07 -17.94
C ARG A 168 13.12 1.28 -17.36
N GLY A 169 13.18 2.43 -18.03
CA GLY A 169 12.52 3.67 -17.60
C GLY A 169 13.22 4.34 -16.42
N LEU A 170 12.47 5.09 -15.61
CA LEU A 170 13.01 5.75 -14.43
C LEU A 170 13.37 4.73 -13.34
N MET A 171 14.62 4.81 -12.86
CA MET A 171 15.15 4.02 -11.76
C MET A 171 15.83 4.92 -10.73
N VAL A 172 15.96 4.40 -9.51
CA VAL A 172 16.74 5.06 -8.45
C VAL A 172 18.11 4.41 -8.41
N ASP A 173 19.08 5.09 -8.99
CA ASP A 173 20.49 4.74 -8.91
C ASP A 173 20.95 4.76 -7.46
N GLY A 174 21.72 3.74 -7.08
CA GLY A 174 22.19 3.52 -5.72
C GLY A 174 21.16 2.87 -4.79
N LEU A 175 19.89 2.70 -5.16
CA LEU A 175 18.91 1.98 -4.33
C LEU A 175 19.27 0.49 -4.30
N VAL A 176 19.49 -0.06 -3.10
CA VAL A 176 19.91 -1.45 -2.95
C VAL A 176 18.69 -2.37 -3.14
N GLN A 177 18.92 -3.50 -3.81
CA GLN A 177 17.94 -4.55 -4.03
C GLN A 177 18.40 -5.79 -3.27
N ASP A 178 17.66 -6.18 -2.25
CA ASP A 178 17.95 -7.35 -1.42
C ASP A 178 17.29 -8.60 -2.01
N ASP A 179 18.05 -9.68 -2.13
CA ASP A 179 17.53 -10.96 -2.61
C ASP A 179 16.54 -11.57 -1.62
N ILE A 180 15.46 -12.12 -2.15
CA ILE A 180 14.39 -12.75 -1.39
C ILE A 180 14.33 -14.23 -1.73
N SER A 181 14.59 -15.08 -0.74
CA SER A 181 14.53 -16.54 -0.89
C SER A 181 13.34 -17.16 -0.17
N SER A 182 12.68 -16.41 0.71
CA SER A 182 11.56 -16.89 1.51
C SER A 182 10.55 -15.78 1.85
N SER A 183 9.34 -16.18 2.24
CA SER A 183 8.35 -15.28 2.84
C SER A 183 8.86 -14.61 4.13
N GLY A 184 9.75 -15.28 4.87
CA GLY A 184 10.40 -14.71 6.06
C GLY A 184 11.27 -13.49 5.74
N ASP A 185 12.00 -13.52 4.63
CA ASP A 185 12.85 -12.41 4.18
C ASP A 185 12.01 -11.17 3.86
N ILE A 186 10.86 -11.37 3.20
CA ILE A 186 9.89 -10.31 2.91
C ILE A 186 9.38 -9.66 4.19
N LEU A 187 8.91 -10.46 5.14
CA LEU A 187 8.36 -9.94 6.39
C LEU A 187 9.42 -9.16 7.17
N LYS A 188 10.66 -9.65 7.17
CA LYS A 188 11.80 -8.98 7.79
C LYS A 188 12.13 -7.65 7.09
N ALA A 189 12.13 -7.61 5.76
CA ALA A 189 12.36 -6.37 5.00
C ALA A 189 11.27 -5.33 5.27
N LEU A 190 9.99 -5.76 5.26
CA LEU A 190 8.85 -4.89 5.57
C LEU A 190 8.90 -4.36 7.01
N ASP A 191 9.24 -5.21 7.99
CA ASP A 191 9.35 -4.82 9.40
C ASP A 191 10.52 -3.83 9.60
N THR A 192 11.70 -4.17 9.06
CA THR A 192 12.90 -3.33 9.11
C THR A 192 12.64 -1.94 8.52
N GLY A 193 12.07 -1.88 7.32
CA GLY A 193 11.81 -0.59 6.67
C GLY A 193 10.74 0.23 7.38
N ASN A 194 9.71 -0.40 7.94
CA ASN A 194 8.69 0.30 8.73
C ASN A 194 9.24 0.80 10.08
N ALA A 195 10.14 0.05 10.72
CA ALA A 195 10.85 0.50 11.92
C ALA A 195 11.69 1.73 11.62
N TRP A 196 12.48 1.72 10.54
CA TRP A 196 13.26 2.88 10.11
C TRP A 196 12.40 4.09 9.76
N ARG A 197 11.31 3.88 9.02
CA ARG A 197 10.32 4.93 8.72
C ARG A 197 9.75 5.55 10.01
N SER A 198 9.47 4.74 11.02
CA SER A 198 8.95 5.19 12.31
C SER A 198 9.98 5.98 13.12
N VAL A 199 11.24 5.54 13.14
CA VAL A 199 12.35 6.25 13.80
C VAL A 199 12.66 7.59 13.09
N ALA A 200 12.61 7.61 11.76
CA ALA A 200 12.79 8.85 11.00
C ALA A 200 11.69 9.87 11.32
N ALA A 201 10.45 9.40 11.52
CA ALA A 201 9.32 10.23 11.92
C ALA A 201 9.52 10.86 13.32
N THR A 202 9.95 10.08 14.31
CA THR A 202 10.16 10.56 15.69
C THR A 202 11.35 11.51 15.80
N ARG A 203 12.48 11.20 15.15
CA ARG A 203 13.68 12.06 15.15
C ARG A 203 13.45 13.44 14.52
N GLN A 204 12.42 13.60 13.69
CA GLN A 204 12.16 14.84 12.96
C GLN A 204 10.88 15.57 13.37
N ASN A 205 10.22 15.18 14.49
CA ASN A 205 8.91 15.70 14.92
C ASN A 205 7.87 15.66 13.78
N GLN A 206 7.89 14.60 12.96
CA GLN A 206 7.10 14.53 11.73
C GLN A 206 6.41 13.17 11.62
N TYR A 207 5.09 13.18 11.62
CA TYR A 207 4.30 11.98 11.36
C TYR A 207 4.66 11.36 9.99
N SER A 208 4.73 10.02 9.96
CA SER A 208 4.86 9.19 8.74
C SER A 208 3.79 9.46 7.68
N SER A 209 2.75 10.22 8.04
CA SER A 209 1.73 10.74 7.14
C SER A 209 2.25 11.77 6.14
N ARG A 210 3.47 12.28 6.26
CA ARG A 210 4.06 13.28 5.35
C ARG A 210 5.15 12.73 4.45
N SER A 211 5.48 11.44 4.56
CA SER A 211 6.42 10.75 3.67
C SER A 211 5.69 9.76 2.78
N HIS A 212 6.20 9.62 1.56
CA HIS A 212 5.76 8.61 0.61
C HIS A 212 6.65 7.38 0.80
N ALA A 213 6.04 6.21 0.89
CA ALA A 213 6.76 4.95 1.05
C ALA A 213 6.49 4.06 -0.15
N ILE A 214 7.54 3.58 -0.80
CA ILE A 214 7.49 2.77 -2.02
C ILE A 214 8.25 1.48 -1.73
N PHE A 215 7.52 0.39 -1.55
CA PHE A 215 8.08 -0.95 -1.51
C PHE A 215 7.98 -1.55 -2.91
N THR A 216 9.10 -2.05 -3.44
CA THR A 216 9.15 -2.60 -4.81
C THR A 216 9.65 -4.03 -4.76
N LEU A 217 8.92 -4.94 -5.40
CA LEU A 217 9.41 -6.28 -5.73
C LEU A 217 9.85 -6.29 -7.18
N TYR A 218 11.06 -6.78 -7.42
CA TYR A 218 11.61 -7.04 -8.75
C TYR A 218 11.53 -8.53 -8.98
N VAL A 219 10.82 -8.94 -10.02
CA VAL A 219 10.60 -10.34 -10.36
C VAL A 219 11.18 -10.57 -11.74
N SER A 220 12.15 -11.48 -11.84
CA SER A 220 12.71 -11.95 -13.10
C SER A 220 12.41 -13.43 -13.23
N ARG A 221 11.77 -13.82 -14.34
CA ARG A 221 11.44 -15.20 -14.66
C ARG A 221 12.04 -15.57 -16.01
N ARG A 222 12.90 -16.57 -16.02
CA ARG A 222 13.61 -17.04 -17.19
C ARG A 222 13.16 -18.44 -17.55
N SER A 223 12.68 -18.59 -18.78
CA SER A 223 12.47 -19.89 -19.41
C SER A 223 13.60 -20.17 -20.41
N LEU A 224 13.56 -21.32 -21.09
CA LEU A 224 14.51 -21.64 -22.16
C LEU A 224 14.45 -20.65 -23.33
N THR A 225 13.30 -20.02 -23.56
CA THR A 225 13.02 -19.22 -24.76
C THR A 225 12.75 -17.76 -24.47
N ASP A 226 12.52 -17.38 -23.20
CA ASP A 226 12.05 -16.06 -22.83
C ASP A 226 12.61 -15.59 -21.48
N LEU A 227 12.77 -14.28 -21.33
CA LEU A 227 13.12 -13.62 -20.08
C LEU A 227 12.09 -12.53 -19.81
N ARG A 228 11.35 -12.69 -18.72
CA ARG A 228 10.33 -11.74 -18.28
C ARG A 228 10.80 -11.03 -17.03
N GLU A 229 10.82 -9.70 -17.09
CA GLU A 229 11.08 -8.85 -15.95
C GLU A 229 9.85 -8.01 -15.64
N ALA A 230 9.39 -8.07 -14.40
CA ALA A 230 8.26 -7.30 -13.92
C ALA A 230 8.57 -6.67 -12.56
N ARG A 231 7.88 -5.57 -12.28
CA ARG A 231 7.98 -4.86 -11.01
C ARG A 231 6.61 -4.73 -10.38
N PHE A 232 6.53 -5.04 -9.10
CA PHE A 232 5.34 -4.82 -8.30
C PHE A 232 5.59 -3.65 -7.34
N PHE A 233 4.97 -2.52 -7.61
CA PHE A 233 5.10 -1.31 -6.81
C PHE A 233 3.98 -1.22 -5.80
N VAL A 234 4.34 -0.99 -4.54
CA VAL A 234 3.40 -0.88 -3.44
C VAL A 234 3.64 0.45 -2.74
N VAL A 235 2.73 1.41 -2.98
CA VAL A 235 2.96 2.83 -2.69
C VAL A 235 1.97 3.34 -1.65
N SER A 236 2.50 3.88 -0.55
CA SER A 236 1.74 4.65 0.44
C SER A 236 2.01 6.14 0.26
N GLN A 237 1.03 6.92 -0.16
CA GLN A 237 1.20 8.36 -0.28
C GLN A 237 1.12 9.07 1.08
N GLY A 238 2.08 9.95 1.35
CA GLY A 238 1.96 10.97 2.37
C GLY A 238 1.01 12.10 1.92
N ARG A 239 0.45 12.84 2.87
CA ARG A 239 -0.22 14.12 2.63
C ARG A 239 0.80 15.16 2.23
N ASN A 240 0.56 15.80 1.09
CA ASN A 240 1.21 17.05 0.74
C ASN A 240 0.39 18.19 1.36
N ILE A 241 0.88 18.83 2.43
CA ILE A 241 0.28 20.08 2.90
C ILE A 241 0.82 21.15 1.96
N GLY A 242 0.07 21.43 0.88
CA GLY A 242 0.36 22.57 0.02
C GLY A 242 0.49 23.85 0.85
N LYS A 243 1.26 24.82 0.33
CA LYS A 243 1.55 26.14 0.92
C LYS A 243 0.30 27.04 1.12
N ASN A 244 -0.79 26.52 1.69
CA ASN A 244 -1.96 27.27 2.16
C ASN A 244 -2.09 27.15 3.69
N GLY A 245 -0.97 27.21 4.40
CA GLY A 245 -0.91 27.40 5.85
C GLY A 245 -1.22 28.84 6.25
N GLY A 246 -2.39 29.35 5.83
CA GLY A 246 -2.99 30.51 6.46
C GLY A 246 -3.51 30.10 7.83
N LYS A 247 -2.79 30.52 8.88
CA LYS A 247 -3.12 30.45 10.31
C LYS A 247 -4.61 30.17 10.59
N ARG A 248 -4.95 28.97 11.06
CA ARG A 248 -6.10 28.77 11.96
C ARG A 248 -5.68 27.85 13.09
N HIS A 249 -5.91 28.37 14.29
CA HIS A 249 -5.50 27.86 15.59
C HIS A 249 -5.86 26.38 15.82
N GLN A 250 -4.86 25.58 16.21
CA GLN A 250 -5.07 24.42 17.08
C GLN A 250 -4.59 24.83 18.47
N ASN A 251 -5.53 25.31 19.29
CA ASN A 251 -5.42 25.28 20.74
C ASN A 251 -6.49 24.29 21.23
N HIS A 252 -6.11 23.51 22.26
CA HIS A 252 -6.89 22.49 22.98
C HIS A 252 -6.83 21.10 22.31
N CYS A 253 -6.43 20.01 22.97
CA CYS A 253 -6.36 19.75 24.40
C CYS A 253 -5.29 18.67 24.69
N GLU A 254 -4.16 19.08 25.27
CA GLU A 254 -3.30 18.22 26.09
C GLU A 254 -3.54 18.65 27.54
N THR A 255 -4.22 17.84 28.34
CA THR A 255 -3.98 17.67 29.79
C THR A 255 -5.02 16.69 30.29
N LEU A 256 -4.57 15.55 30.83
CA LEU A 256 -5.17 14.85 31.97
C LEU A 256 -4.26 13.65 32.28
N SER A 257 -3.24 13.89 33.10
CA SER A 257 -2.57 12.87 33.91
C SER A 257 -1.76 13.60 34.98
N ARG A 258 -2.43 13.87 36.09
CA ARG A 258 -1.88 14.11 37.43
C ARG A 258 -3.06 14.36 38.38
N GLU A 259 -3.51 13.30 39.02
CA GLU A 259 -3.63 13.16 40.47
C GLU A 259 -3.71 11.66 40.80
#